data_AF-A0A146G1G7-F1
#
_entry.id   AF-A0A146G1G7-F1
#
_cell.length_a   1.000
_cell.length_b   1.000
_cell.length_c   1.000
_cell.angle_alpha   90.00
_cell.angle_beta   90.00
_cell.angle_gamma   90.00
#
_symmetry.space_group_name_H-M   'P 1'
#
loop_
_entity.id
_entity.type
_entity.pdbx_description
1 polymer ?
#
loop_
_entity_poly.entity_id
_entity_poly.type
_entity_poly.pdbx_seq_one_letter_code
_entity_poly.pdbx_strand_id
1 'polypeptide(L)'
;MENTFTVSRVGRQGSELPNGLARAHGQLELLAVCDAVDLGWALEMADLLREARREAPPRVNFDPHDLAWIFQSIWQSAGLLSRTRHSPGLVRRNIDEMHVYLDGLWSSVPFSPHQLHTSP
;
A
#
# COMPACT_ATOMS: atom_id res chain seq x y z
N MET A 1 -9.26 -32.06 69.17
CA MET A 1 -9.29 -30.59 69.12
C MET A 1 -8.33 -30.15 68.01
N GLU A 2 -8.94 -29.70 66.92
CA GLU A 2 -8.43 -28.78 65.88
C GLU A 2 -7.02 -28.99 65.31
N ASN A 3 -6.94 -29.74 64.20
CA ASN A 3 -5.84 -29.62 63.23
C ASN A 3 -6.17 -28.47 62.27
N THR A 4 -5.38 -27.40 62.33
CA THR A 4 -5.48 -26.24 61.46
C THR A 4 -4.95 -26.58 60.05
N PHE A 5 -5.86 -26.91 59.12
CA PHE A 5 -5.55 -27.02 57.70
C PHE A 5 -5.37 -25.60 57.12
N THR A 6 -4.12 -25.19 56.89
CA THR A 6 -3.82 -23.98 56.12
C THR A 6 -3.92 -24.30 54.63
N VAL A 7 -5.06 -23.95 54.04
CA VAL A 7 -5.22 -23.91 52.58
C VAL A 7 -4.35 -22.78 52.04
N SER A 8 -3.15 -23.10 51.57
CA SER A 8 -2.37 -22.19 50.74
C SER A 8 -3.03 -22.11 49.37
N ARG A 9 -3.68 -20.97 49.15
CA ARG A 9 -4.30 -20.54 47.90
C ARG A 9 -3.26 -20.64 46.78
N VAL A 10 -3.36 -21.65 45.92
CA VAL A 10 -2.69 -21.65 44.61
C VAL A 10 -3.26 -20.45 43.86
N GLY A 11 -2.51 -19.35 43.86
CA GLY A 11 -2.79 -18.22 43.00
C GLY A 11 -2.82 -18.74 41.58
N ARG A 12 -3.96 -18.58 40.89
CA ARG A 12 -4.00 -18.61 39.43
C ARG A 12 -2.96 -17.60 38.95
N GLN A 13 -1.81 -18.11 38.50
CA GLN A 13 -0.92 -17.37 37.64
C GLN A 13 -1.70 -17.18 36.32
N GLY A 14 -2.46 -16.10 36.24
CA GLY A 14 -2.94 -15.59 34.97
C GLY A 14 -1.71 -15.36 34.11
N SER A 15 -1.68 -15.98 32.94
CA SER A 15 -0.68 -15.74 31.91
C SER A 15 -0.88 -14.31 31.37
N GLU A 16 -0.50 -13.31 32.16
CA GLU A 16 -0.31 -11.95 31.64
C GLU A 16 0.98 -11.99 30.84
N LEU A 17 0.84 -12.00 29.51
CA LEU A 17 1.97 -11.78 28.62
C LEU A 17 2.68 -10.50 29.08
N PRO A 18 4.01 -10.52 29.27
CA PRO A 18 4.77 -9.33 29.63
C PRO A 18 4.37 -8.18 28.71
N ASN A 19 4.02 -7.02 29.27
CA ASN A 19 3.51 -5.86 28.52
C ASN A 19 4.34 -5.49 27.27
N GLY A 20 5.63 -5.81 27.24
CA GLY A 20 6.49 -5.66 26.06
C GLY A 20 6.17 -6.61 24.90
N LEU A 21 5.79 -7.86 25.17
CA LEU A 21 5.42 -8.85 24.16
C LEU A 21 4.01 -8.59 23.58
N ALA A 22 3.06 -8.16 24.42
CA ALA A 22 1.74 -7.75 23.96
C ALA A 22 1.81 -6.51 23.04
N ARG A 23 2.65 -5.53 23.40
CA ARG A 23 2.93 -4.35 22.56
C ARG A 23 3.59 -4.73 21.23
N ALA A 24 4.59 -5.61 21.26
CA ALA A 24 5.27 -6.07 20.05
C ALA A 24 4.33 -6.85 19.11
N HIS A 25 3.45 -7.70 19.65
CA HIS A 25 2.41 -8.39 18.87
C HIS A 25 1.46 -7.40 18.20
N GLY A 26 0.93 -6.42 18.94
CA GLY A 26 0.06 -5.39 18.37
C GLY A 26 0.73 -4.55 17.28
N GLN A 27 2.06 -4.34 17.38
CA GLN A 27 2.84 -3.66 16.34
C GLN A 27 3.00 -4.52 15.07
N LEU A 28 3.21 -5.83 15.22
CA LEU A 28 3.31 -6.76 14.08
C LEU A 28 1.98 -6.91 13.34
N GLU A 29 0.87 -7.01 14.08
CA GLU A 29 -0.46 -7.05 13.48
C GLU A 29 -0.79 -5.75 12.72
N LEU A 30 -0.43 -4.59 13.29
CA LEU A 30 -0.63 -3.30 12.62
C LEU A 30 0.20 -3.19 11.33
N LEU A 31 1.48 -3.60 11.37
CA LEU A 31 2.33 -3.62 10.19
C LEU A 31 1.78 -4.56 9.11
N ALA A 32 1.30 -5.74 9.50
CA ALA A 32 0.68 -6.69 8.57
C ALA A 32 -0.60 -6.14 7.93
N VAL A 33 -1.41 -5.36 8.66
CA VAL A 33 -2.58 -4.69 8.10
C VAL A 33 -2.18 -3.58 7.14
N CYS A 34 -1.18 -2.76 7.48
CA CYS A 34 -0.66 -1.73 6.58
C CYS A 34 -0.10 -2.35 5.29
N ASP A 35 0.72 -3.39 5.42
CA ASP A 35 1.26 -4.13 4.28
C ASP A 35 0.14 -4.75 3.45
N ALA A 36 -0.92 -5.30 4.07
CA ALA A 36 -2.05 -5.89 3.35
C ALA A 36 -2.86 -4.87 2.54
N VAL A 37 -3.04 -3.64 3.06
CA VAL A 37 -3.75 -2.58 2.33
C VAL A 37 -2.93 -2.08 1.14
N ASP A 38 -1.63 -1.86 1.35
CA ASP A 38 -0.74 -1.39 0.29
C ASP A 38 -0.49 -2.45 -0.78
N LEU A 39 -0.34 -3.71 -0.36
CA LEU A 39 -0.24 -4.87 -1.25
C LEU A 39 -1.55 -5.11 -2.02
N GLY A 40 -2.70 -4.96 -1.37
CA GLY A 40 -4.01 -5.15 -1.98
C GLY A 40 -4.22 -4.25 -3.19
N TRP A 41 -3.91 -2.97 -3.07
CA TRP A 41 -4.05 -2.02 -4.18
C TRP A 41 -3.15 -2.36 -5.37
N ALA A 42 -1.87 -2.69 -5.11
CA ALA A 42 -0.93 -3.02 -6.17
C ALA A 42 -1.33 -4.32 -6.90
N LEU A 43 -1.84 -5.32 -6.17
CA LEU A 43 -2.32 -6.57 -6.76
C LEU A 43 -3.57 -6.35 -7.62
N GLU A 44 -4.55 -5.59 -7.14
CA GLU A 44 -5.75 -5.25 -7.90
C GLU A 44 -5.40 -4.51 -9.20
N MET A 45 -4.48 -3.54 -9.12
CA MET A 45 -4.03 -2.83 -10.32
C MET A 45 -3.28 -3.75 -11.29
N ALA A 46 -2.45 -4.66 -10.80
CA ALA A 46 -1.77 -5.64 -11.64
C ALA A 46 -2.77 -6.57 -12.36
N ASP A 47 -3.88 -6.94 -11.71
CA ASP A 47 -4.94 -7.73 -12.32
C ASP A 47 -5.66 -6.97 -13.44
N LEU A 48 -6.00 -5.70 -13.21
CA LEU A 48 -6.60 -4.82 -14.22
C LEU A 48 -5.66 -4.63 -15.43
N LEU A 49 -4.37 -4.38 -15.18
CA LEU A 49 -3.36 -4.23 -16.23
C LEU A 49 -3.18 -5.53 -17.03
N ARG A 50 -3.26 -6.69 -16.38
CA ARG A 50 -3.18 -7.98 -17.06
C ARG A 50 -4.39 -8.21 -17.95
N GLU A 51 -5.58 -7.84 -17.49
CA GLU A 51 -6.80 -7.96 -18.28
C GLU A 51 -6.79 -7.01 -19.48
N ALA A 52 -6.43 -5.74 -19.28
CA ALA A 52 -6.29 -4.77 -20.37
C ALA A 52 -5.31 -5.25 -21.46
N ARG A 53 -4.20 -5.89 -21.08
CA ARG A 53 -3.25 -6.51 -22.04
C ARG A 53 -3.84 -7.66 -22.83
N ARG A 54 -4.77 -8.43 -22.25
CA ARG A 54 -5.46 -9.55 -22.95
C ARG A 54 -6.46 -9.02 -23.96
N GLU A 55 -7.18 -7.95 -23.61
CA GLU A 55 -8.16 -7.31 -24.48
C GLU A 55 -7.49 -6.55 -25.64
N ALA A 56 -6.42 -5.82 -25.35
CA ALA A 56 -5.70 -5.01 -26.33
C ALA A 56 -4.17 -5.05 -26.08
N PRO A 57 -3.35 -5.48 -27.07
CA PRO A 57 -1.91 -5.42 -26.94
C PRO A 57 -1.42 -3.97 -26.75
N PRO A 58 -0.64 -3.69 -25.69
CA PRO A 58 -0.06 -2.35 -25.50
C PRO A 58 1.05 -2.10 -26.54
N ARG A 59 1.35 -0.81 -26.80
CA ARG A 59 2.44 -0.38 -27.68
C ARG A 59 3.81 -0.87 -27.23
N VAL A 60 4.00 -0.97 -25.91
CA VAL A 60 5.24 -1.38 -25.26
C VAL A 60 4.90 -2.51 -24.31
N ASN A 61 5.70 -3.57 -24.32
CA ASN A 61 5.53 -4.66 -23.37
C ASN A 61 5.96 -4.21 -21.97
N PHE A 62 5.17 -4.55 -20.97
CA PHE A 62 5.45 -4.29 -19.56
C PHE A 62 4.98 -5.46 -18.70
N ASP A 63 5.59 -5.63 -17.53
CA ASP A 63 5.08 -6.52 -16.51
C ASP A 63 3.98 -5.82 -15.68
N PRO A 64 2.75 -6.39 -15.56
CA PRO A 64 1.65 -5.74 -14.86
C PRO A 64 1.94 -5.52 -13.37
N HIS A 65 2.67 -6.44 -12.74
CA HIS A 65 3.00 -6.37 -11.33
C HIS A 65 4.05 -5.28 -11.07
N ASP A 66 5.10 -5.24 -11.89
CA ASP A 66 6.11 -4.19 -11.79
C ASP A 66 5.51 -2.79 -12.00
N LEU A 67 4.65 -2.63 -13.02
CA LEU A 67 4.02 -1.33 -13.29
C LEU A 67 3.07 -0.90 -12.16
N ALA A 68 2.29 -1.83 -11.59
CA ALA A 68 1.43 -1.54 -10.45
C ALA A 68 2.23 -1.09 -9.22
N TRP A 69 3.37 -1.72 -8.94
CA TRP A 69 4.25 -1.32 -7.83
C TRP A 69 4.90 0.05 -8.05
N ILE A 70 5.26 0.37 -9.29
CA ILE A 70 5.76 1.71 -9.64
C ILE A 70 4.69 2.76 -9.32
N PHE A 71 3.44 2.54 -9.74
CA PHE A 71 2.36 3.48 -9.49
C PHE A 71 2.00 3.59 -8.01
N GLN A 72 1.99 2.48 -7.27
CA GLN A 72 1.80 2.50 -5.83
C GLN A 72 2.88 3.36 -5.14
N SER A 73 4.14 3.19 -5.54
CA SER A 73 5.26 3.96 -4.99
C SER A 73 5.12 5.46 -5.27
N ILE A 74 4.67 5.84 -6.48
CA ILE A 74 4.43 7.24 -6.84
C ILE A 74 3.25 7.81 -6.03
N TRP A 75 2.17 7.06 -5.85
CA TRP A 75 1.01 7.47 -5.04
C TRP A 75 1.39 7.71 -3.57
N GLN A 76 2.07 6.73 -2.94
CA GLN A 76 2.50 6.82 -1.54
C GLN A 76 3.47 8.00 -1.33
N SER A 77 4.45 8.15 -2.22
CA SER A 77 5.41 9.26 -2.12
C SER A 77 4.75 10.62 -2.36
N ALA A 78 3.76 10.73 -3.24
CA ALA A 78 2.98 11.95 -3.44
C ALA A 78 2.23 12.35 -2.16
N GLY A 79 1.60 11.39 -1.48
CA GLY A 79 0.91 11.62 -0.21
C GLY A 79 1.86 12.12 0.89
N LEU A 80 3.06 11.52 0.99
CA LEU A 80 4.09 11.96 1.93
C LEU A 80 4.59 13.39 1.60
N LEU A 81 4.92 13.64 0.34
CA LEU A 81 5.44 14.93 -0.11
C LEU A 81 4.40 16.04 -0.01
N SER A 82 3.13 15.74 -0.29
CA SER A 82 2.01 16.68 -0.13
C SER A 82 1.93 17.23 1.28
N ARG A 83 2.04 16.36 2.29
CA ARG A 83 2.02 16.73 3.72
C ARG A 83 3.30 17.44 4.15
N THR A 84 4.46 16.92 3.77
CA THR A 84 5.75 17.44 4.25
C THR A 84 6.17 18.76 3.58
N ARG A 85 5.72 19.01 2.35
CA ARG A 85 6.06 20.20 1.57
C ARG A 85 4.89 21.17 1.36
N HIS A 86 3.76 20.98 2.06
CA HIS A 86 2.55 21.80 1.92
C HIS A 86 2.11 21.96 0.45
N SER A 87 2.14 20.87 -0.31
CA SER A 87 1.80 20.85 -1.74
C SER A 87 0.65 19.89 -2.03
N PRO A 88 -0.59 20.22 -1.63
CA PRO A 88 -1.74 19.33 -1.79
C PRO A 88 -2.03 18.98 -3.25
N GLY A 89 -1.69 19.87 -4.19
CA GLY A 89 -1.86 19.62 -5.63
C GLY A 89 -0.94 18.54 -6.21
N LEU A 90 0.10 18.11 -5.48
CA LEU A 90 1.04 17.10 -5.96
C LEU A 90 0.38 15.73 -6.17
N VAL A 91 -0.52 15.35 -5.27
CA VAL A 91 -1.26 14.08 -5.35
C VAL A 91 -2.09 14.03 -6.64
N ARG A 92 -2.83 15.11 -6.92
CA ARG A 92 -3.64 15.23 -8.13
C ARG A 92 -2.80 15.18 -9.39
N ARG A 93 -1.72 15.98 -9.47
CA ARG A 93 -0.82 15.96 -10.63
C ARG A 93 -0.26 14.57 -10.89
N ASN A 94 0.17 13.84 -9.86
CA ASN A 94 0.70 12.49 -10.06
C ASN A 94 -0.37 11.51 -10.58
N ILE A 95 -1.63 11.62 -10.14
CA ILE A 95 -2.72 10.84 -10.73
C ILE A 95 -2.89 11.20 -12.22
N ASP A 96 -2.94 12.49 -12.54
CA ASP A 96 -3.11 12.96 -13.93
C ASP A 96 -1.97 12.41 -14.83
N GLU A 97 -0.72 12.43 -14.34
CA GLU A 97 0.44 11.88 -15.05
C GLU A 97 0.36 10.35 -15.24
N MET A 98 -0.12 9.61 -14.24
CA MET A 98 -0.35 8.16 -14.37
C MET A 98 -1.39 7.84 -15.43
N HIS A 99 -2.49 8.62 -15.49
CA HIS A 99 -3.50 8.47 -16.53
C HIS A 99 -2.92 8.70 -17.92
N VAL A 100 -2.18 9.79 -18.11
CA VAL A 100 -1.52 10.09 -19.40
C VAL A 100 -0.56 8.97 -19.80
N TYR A 101 0.21 8.43 -18.84
CA TYR A 101 1.09 7.30 -19.11
C TYR A 101 0.32 6.05 -19.55
N LEU A 102 -0.76 5.69 -18.83
CA LEU A 102 -1.61 4.55 -19.18
C LEU A 102 -2.25 4.75 -20.56
N ASP A 103 -2.83 5.91 -20.83
CA ASP A 103 -3.40 6.24 -22.14
C ASP A 103 -2.35 6.08 -23.25
N GLY A 104 -1.11 6.51 -22.99
CA GLY A 104 0.01 6.35 -23.91
C GLY A 104 0.35 4.88 -24.24
N LEU A 105 0.12 3.94 -23.32
CA LEU A 105 0.37 2.51 -23.56
C LEU A 105 -0.59 1.89 -24.58
N TRP A 106 -1.80 2.44 -24.75
CA TRP A 106 -2.81 1.92 -25.69
C TRP A 106 -3.23 2.91 -26.78
N SER A 107 -2.77 4.16 -26.73
CA SER A 107 -3.06 5.17 -27.75
C SER A 107 -2.48 4.77 -29.11
N SER A 108 -3.22 4.99 -30.19
CA SER A 108 -2.70 4.89 -31.55
C SER A 108 -1.88 6.11 -31.97
N VAL A 109 -1.98 7.22 -31.24
CA VAL A 109 -1.29 8.48 -31.52
C VAL A 109 0.15 8.43 -30.97
N PRO A 110 1.17 8.88 -31.71
CA PRO A 110 2.54 8.97 -31.21
C PRO A 110 2.62 9.81 -29.93
N PHE A 111 3.31 9.31 -28.91
CA PHE A 111 3.57 10.06 -27.68
C PHE A 111 4.34 11.34 -28.00
N SER A 112 3.77 12.50 -27.65
CA SER A 112 4.43 13.80 -27.82
C SER A 112 4.91 14.29 -26.45
N PRO A 113 6.22 14.33 -26.18
CA PRO A 113 6.77 14.69 -24.87
C PRO A 113 6.47 16.13 -24.43
N HIS A 114 5.91 16.97 -25.32
CA HIS A 114 5.55 18.35 -25.03
C HIS A 114 4.30 18.51 -24.16
N GLN A 115 3.55 17.44 -23.86
CA GLN A 115 2.31 17.55 -23.06
C GLN A 115 2.49 17.42 -21.54
N LEU A 116 3.66 16.96 -21.06
CA LEU A 116 3.93 16.79 -19.61
C LEU A 116 4.19 18.11 -18.85
N HIS A 117 4.29 19.25 -19.56
CA HIS A 117 4.73 20.52 -18.97
C HIS A 117 3.78 21.70 -19.18
N THR A 118 2.55 21.47 -19.63
CA THR A 118 1.57 22.55 -19.84
C THR A 118 0.35 22.38 -18.96
N SER A 119 0.52 22.67 -17.67
CA SER A 119 -0.55 23.31 -16.91
C SER A 119 0.04 24.44 -16.06
N PRO A 120 -0.60 25.62 -16.04
CA PRO A 120 -0.10 26.84 -15.41
C PRO A 120 0.03 26.74 -13.88
#